data_AF-A0A9E1BCB3-F1
#
_entry.id   AF-A0A9E1BCB3-F1
#
_cell.length_a   1.000
_cell.length_b   1.000
_cell.length_c   1.000
_cell.angle_alpha   90.00
_cell.angle_beta   90.00
_cell.angle_gamma   90.00
#
_symmetry.space_group_name_H-M   'P 1'
#
loop_
_entity.id
_entity.type
_entity.pdbx_description
1 polymer ?
#
loop_
_entity_poly.entity_id
_entity_poly.type
_entity_poly.pdbx_seq_one_letter_code
_entity_poly.pdbx_strand_id
1 'polypeptide(L)'
;MDLTVDIKQHLRILKELGITGIGDEIELMAERRLIICPEEAAEAWDITTTILSYTGMGHFDSAMRYWMPSSDTVYSFDAEALDPHKMYTFFLEGISAISQKEFPFLVLKEYEAIDGEPHKILFHHKNKQYEFVAKCSGDWFDLHILNFINAILEQEKIEKRFFFLVSGCQMIVVFYNTPEWADTFTERLGYPLYCSIDF
;
A
#
# COMPACT_ATOMS: atom_id res chain seq x y z
N MET A 1 28.93 7.47 0.55
CA MET A 1 27.91 7.38 -0.52
C MET A 1 27.31 8.75 -0.66
N ASP A 2 27.01 9.18 -1.89
CA ASP A 2 26.30 10.44 -2.13
C ASP A 2 24.81 10.10 -2.18
N LEU A 3 24.09 10.42 -1.10
CA LEU A 3 22.66 10.12 -0.94
C LEU A 3 21.83 10.61 -2.15
N THR A 4 22.22 11.73 -2.75
CA THR A 4 21.54 12.29 -3.94
C THR A 4 21.69 11.38 -5.16
N VAL A 5 22.88 10.82 -5.35
CA VAL A 5 23.17 9.87 -6.43
C VAL A 5 22.39 8.58 -6.23
N ASP A 6 22.34 8.09 -4.98
CA ASP A 6 21.61 6.87 -4.63
C ASP A 6 20.09 7.05 -4.83
N ILE A 7 19.52 8.17 -4.37
CA ILE A 7 18.10 8.53 -4.61
C ILE A 7 17.79 8.52 -6.10
N LYS A 8 18.61 9.17 -6.93
CA LYS A 8 18.42 9.21 -8.39
C LYS A 8 18.51 7.84 -9.05
N GLN A 9 19.39 6.98 -8.56
CA GLN A 9 19.47 5.60 -9.03
C GLN A 9 18.19 4.83 -8.74
N HIS A 10 17.66 4.93 -7.52
CA HIS A 10 16.42 4.26 -7.12
C HIS A 10 15.21 4.80 -7.89
N LEU A 11 15.08 6.12 -8.03
CA LEU A 11 14.04 6.75 -8.85
C LEU A 11 14.05 6.26 -10.29
N ARG A 12 15.24 6.12 -10.90
CA ARG A 12 15.39 5.57 -12.25
C ARG A 12 14.90 4.13 -12.33
N ILE A 13 15.33 3.26 -11.40
CA ILE A 13 14.94 1.86 -11.36
C ILE A 13 13.41 1.72 -11.21
N LEU A 14 12.80 2.49 -10.31
CA LEU A 14 11.34 2.48 -10.10
C LEU A 14 10.58 2.91 -11.36
N LYS A 15 11.04 3.96 -12.06
CA LYS A 15 10.45 4.38 -13.35
C LYS A 15 10.58 3.30 -14.42
N GLU A 16 11.72 2.60 -14.49
CA GLU A 16 11.92 1.48 -15.42
C GLU A 16 11.05 0.26 -15.09
N LEU A 17 10.71 0.05 -13.81
CA LEU A 17 9.74 -0.95 -13.37
C LEU A 17 8.28 -0.54 -13.67
N GLY A 18 8.07 0.64 -14.26
CA GLY A 18 6.76 1.14 -14.65
C GLY A 18 6.01 1.86 -13.53
N ILE A 19 6.67 2.22 -12.43
CA ILE A 19 6.04 3.01 -11.37
C ILE A 19 5.77 4.44 -11.85
N THR A 20 4.51 4.84 -11.72
CA THR A 20 3.96 6.15 -12.08
C THR A 20 3.77 7.04 -10.85
N GLY A 21 3.57 8.34 -11.07
CA GLY A 21 3.40 9.31 -9.98
C GLY A 21 4.73 9.83 -9.39
N ILE A 22 5.87 9.34 -9.88
CA ILE A 22 7.20 9.80 -9.44
C ILE A 22 7.60 11.09 -10.18
N GLY A 23 7.30 12.24 -9.59
CA GLY A 23 7.71 13.58 -10.05
C GLY A 23 8.81 14.23 -9.19
N ASP A 24 9.24 15.43 -9.57
CA ASP A 24 10.29 16.20 -8.88
C ASP A 24 9.98 16.47 -7.40
N GLU A 25 8.70 16.59 -7.06
CA GLU A 25 8.24 16.75 -5.67
C GLU A 25 8.59 15.52 -4.81
N ILE A 26 8.46 14.30 -5.35
CA ILE A 26 8.79 13.06 -4.64
C ILE A 26 10.29 12.97 -4.38
N GLU A 27 11.11 13.36 -5.35
CA GLU A 27 12.57 13.45 -5.17
C GLU A 27 12.92 14.41 -4.03
N LEU A 28 12.35 15.62 -4.05
CA LEU A 28 12.59 16.62 -3.01
C LEU A 28 12.10 16.15 -1.62
N MET A 29 10.95 15.49 -1.54
CA MET A 29 10.41 14.94 -0.29
C MET A 29 11.31 13.83 0.26
N ALA A 30 11.75 12.91 -0.59
CA ALA A 30 12.66 11.84 -0.20
C ALA A 30 14.01 12.39 0.29
N GLU A 31 14.62 13.32 -0.46
CA GLU A 31 15.87 13.98 -0.05
C GLU A 31 15.72 14.66 1.32
N ARG A 32 14.69 15.48 1.50
CA ARG A 32 14.45 16.17 2.78
C ARG A 32 14.27 15.18 3.93
N ARG A 33 13.48 14.11 3.71
CA ARG A 33 13.20 13.13 4.75
C ARG A 33 14.46 12.38 5.16
N LEU A 34 15.24 11.91 4.18
CA LEU A 34 16.44 11.11 4.42
C LEU A 34 17.60 11.95 4.98
N ILE A 35 17.69 13.24 4.66
CA ILE A 35 18.71 14.15 5.22
C ILE A 35 18.41 14.52 6.68
N ILE A 36 17.14 14.73 7.02
CA ILE A 36 16.73 15.23 8.35
C ILE A 36 16.45 14.07 9.32
N CYS A 37 16.43 12.82 8.85
CA CYS A 37 16.17 11.66 9.68
C CYS A 37 17.25 11.54 10.78
N PRO A 38 16.86 11.52 12.08
CA PRO A 38 17.78 11.22 13.17
C PRO A 38 18.50 9.90 12.92
N GLU A 39 19.75 9.78 13.35
CA GLU A 39 20.56 8.57 13.16
C GLU A 39 19.88 7.34 13.78
N GLU A 40 19.19 7.52 14.91
CA GLU A 40 18.42 6.49 15.61
C GLU A 40 17.18 6.03 14.85
N ALA A 41 16.71 6.81 13.86
CA ALA A 41 15.58 6.48 13.01
C ALA A 41 16.01 6.13 11.57
N ALA A 42 17.30 6.27 11.23
CA ALA A 42 17.78 6.05 9.86
C ALA A 42 17.57 4.60 9.38
N GLU A 43 17.66 3.62 10.28
CA GLU A 43 17.38 2.20 9.98
C GLU A 43 15.91 1.95 9.59
N ALA A 44 15.00 2.85 9.94
CA ALA A 44 13.59 2.77 9.58
C ALA A 44 13.26 3.40 8.21
N TRP A 45 14.17 4.22 7.66
CA TRP A 45 13.92 4.99 6.44
C TRP A 45 14.91 4.62 5.34
N ASP A 46 14.53 3.61 4.58
CA ASP A 46 15.22 3.19 3.38
C ASP A 46 14.85 4.05 2.16
N ILE A 47 15.79 4.24 1.23
CA ILE A 47 15.59 5.10 0.04
C ILE A 47 14.36 4.66 -0.76
N THR A 48 14.28 3.37 -1.11
CA THR A 48 13.18 2.81 -1.91
C THR A 48 11.84 2.99 -1.21
N THR A 49 11.74 2.57 0.05
CA THR A 49 10.47 2.58 0.78
C THR A 49 10.01 4.00 1.07
N THR A 50 10.94 4.95 1.27
CA THR A 50 10.64 6.38 1.43
C THR A 50 10.01 6.95 0.14
N ILE A 51 10.66 6.74 -1.01
CA ILE A 51 10.16 7.21 -2.30
C ILE A 51 8.76 6.63 -2.57
N LEU A 52 8.59 5.32 -2.36
CA LEU A 52 7.33 4.64 -2.60
C LEU A 52 6.21 5.09 -1.65
N SER A 53 6.54 5.31 -0.37
CA SER A 53 5.58 5.81 0.62
C SER A 53 5.05 7.19 0.21
N TYR A 54 5.90 8.10 -0.26
CA TYR A 54 5.41 9.39 -0.76
C TYR A 54 4.67 9.27 -2.10
N THR A 55 5.11 8.36 -2.97
CA THR A 55 4.47 8.14 -4.28
C THR A 55 3.02 7.62 -4.14
N GLY A 56 2.79 6.69 -3.21
CA GLY A 56 1.51 6.01 -3.03
C GLY A 56 0.56 6.60 -1.99
N MET A 57 0.98 7.60 -1.20
CA MET A 57 0.23 8.10 -0.05
C MET A 57 -1.14 8.69 -0.44
N GLY A 58 -1.25 9.19 -1.66
CA GLY A 58 -2.41 9.94 -2.12
C GLY A 58 -2.60 11.26 -1.36
N HIS A 59 -3.80 11.81 -1.50
CA HIS A 59 -4.21 13.04 -0.84
C HIS A 59 -5.44 12.77 0.01
N PHE A 60 -5.35 13.07 1.30
CA PHE A 60 -6.47 12.96 2.23
C PHE A 60 -7.07 14.35 2.50
N ASP A 61 -8.35 14.51 2.17
CA ASP A 61 -9.15 15.66 2.60
C ASP A 61 -9.81 15.32 3.94
N SER A 62 -9.29 15.88 5.03
CA SER A 62 -9.79 15.63 6.38
C SER A 62 -11.18 16.22 6.64
N ALA A 63 -11.56 17.30 5.94
CA ALA A 63 -12.88 17.91 6.08
C ALA A 63 -13.96 17.06 5.41
N MET A 64 -13.64 16.48 4.24
CA MET A 64 -14.56 15.60 3.51
C MET A 64 -14.43 14.12 3.89
N ARG A 65 -13.40 13.75 4.67
CA ARG A 65 -13.03 12.35 5.01
C ARG A 65 -12.96 11.49 3.75
N TYR A 66 -12.20 11.99 2.79
CA TYR A 66 -12.10 11.45 1.45
C TYR A 66 -10.63 11.33 1.05
N TRP A 67 -10.29 10.23 0.38
CA TRP A 67 -8.95 9.96 -0.10
C TRP A 67 -8.90 9.92 -1.63
N MET A 68 -7.82 10.43 -2.21
CA MET A 68 -7.58 10.40 -3.65
C MET A 68 -6.20 9.81 -3.97
N PRO A 69 -6.08 8.96 -5.02
CA PRO A 69 -4.79 8.39 -5.41
C PRO A 69 -3.87 9.45 -6.03
N SER A 70 -2.58 9.36 -5.70
CA SER A 70 -1.47 10.10 -6.34
C SER A 70 -0.74 9.28 -7.41
N SER A 71 -0.99 7.97 -7.45
CA SER A 71 -0.41 7.01 -8.40
C SER A 71 -1.46 5.95 -8.78
N ASP A 72 -1.37 5.42 -10.00
CA ASP A 72 -2.17 4.29 -10.48
C ASP A 72 -1.37 2.96 -10.46
N THR A 73 -0.18 2.96 -9.86
CA THR A 73 0.70 1.77 -9.76
C THR A 73 1.18 1.48 -8.34
N VAL A 74 1.10 2.46 -7.44
CA VAL A 74 1.51 2.33 -6.04
C VAL A 74 0.45 2.94 -5.14
N TYR A 75 0.08 2.19 -4.10
CA TYR A 75 -0.74 2.68 -3.01
C TYR A 75 0.06 2.53 -1.73
N SER A 76 0.00 3.52 -0.84
CA SER A 76 0.58 3.39 0.49
C SER A 76 -0.26 4.07 1.55
N PHE A 77 -0.23 3.49 2.74
CA PHE A 77 -1.02 3.95 3.87
C PHE A 77 -0.29 3.61 5.17
N ASP A 78 -0.63 4.33 6.24
CA ASP A 78 -0.15 4.01 7.58
C ASP A 78 -0.98 2.86 8.16
N ALA A 79 -0.32 1.85 8.73
CA ALA A 79 -0.99 0.74 9.39
C ALA A 79 -1.73 1.19 10.67
N GLU A 80 -1.32 2.30 11.31
CA GLU A 80 -2.10 2.97 12.34
C GLU A 80 -3.08 3.95 11.67
N ALA A 81 -4.33 3.52 11.53
CA ALA A 81 -5.32 4.23 10.74
C ALA A 81 -5.72 5.57 11.37
N LEU A 82 -5.49 6.67 10.65
CA LEU A 82 -5.96 8.00 11.05
C LEU A 82 -7.48 8.07 11.26
N ASP A 83 -8.23 7.28 10.48
CA ASP A 83 -9.67 7.12 10.59
C ASP A 83 -10.02 5.63 10.75
N PRO A 84 -10.08 5.14 12.00
CA PRO A 84 -10.37 3.73 12.29
C PRO A 84 -11.77 3.29 11.83
N HIS A 85 -12.66 4.24 11.53
CA HIS A 85 -14.04 3.98 11.11
C HIS A 85 -14.16 3.65 9.62
N LYS A 86 -13.13 3.98 8.83
CA LYS A 86 -13.12 3.84 7.36
C LYS A 86 -11.83 3.22 6.82
N MET A 87 -11.02 2.59 7.68
CA MET A 87 -9.69 2.13 7.29
C MET A 87 -9.72 1.11 6.16
N TYR A 88 -10.67 0.17 6.18
CA TYR A 88 -10.81 -0.82 5.11
C TYR A 88 -11.50 -0.23 3.88
N THR A 89 -12.39 0.76 4.04
CA THR A 89 -12.94 1.51 2.91
C THR A 89 -11.82 2.20 2.13
N PHE A 90 -10.96 2.96 2.82
CA PHE A 90 -9.84 3.65 2.17
C PHE A 90 -8.80 2.69 1.60
N PHE A 91 -8.51 1.60 2.32
CA PHE A 91 -7.63 0.56 1.81
C PHE A 91 -8.16 -0.04 0.51
N LEU A 92 -9.45 -0.42 0.50
CA LEU A 92 -10.08 -0.91 -0.71
C LEU A 92 -9.91 0.17 -1.79
N GLU A 93 -10.43 1.38 -1.60
CA GLU A 93 -10.31 2.51 -2.55
C GLU A 93 -8.89 2.64 -3.16
N GLY A 94 -7.86 2.56 -2.32
CA GLY A 94 -6.45 2.54 -2.71
C GLY A 94 -6.07 1.39 -3.63
N ILE A 95 -6.40 0.14 -3.26
CA ILE A 95 -6.06 -1.00 -4.11
C ILE A 95 -6.85 -1.02 -5.44
N SER A 96 -8.07 -0.44 -5.53
CA SER A 96 -8.76 -0.34 -6.84
C SER A 96 -8.05 0.65 -7.72
N ALA A 97 -7.56 1.76 -7.15
CA ALA A 97 -6.86 2.77 -7.91
C ALA A 97 -5.65 2.18 -8.65
N ILE A 98 -4.96 1.21 -8.03
CA ILE A 98 -3.79 0.55 -8.64
C ILE A 98 -4.10 -0.74 -9.40
N SER A 99 -5.33 -1.28 -9.28
CA SER A 99 -5.71 -2.54 -9.92
C SER A 99 -6.01 -2.46 -11.43
N GLN A 100 -5.81 -1.29 -12.05
CA GLN A 100 -6.04 -1.07 -13.49
C GLN A 100 -7.46 -1.48 -13.97
N LYS A 101 -8.47 -1.38 -13.09
CA LYS A 101 -9.85 -1.83 -13.32
C LYS A 101 -10.03 -3.34 -13.50
N GLU A 102 -8.99 -4.15 -13.31
CA GLU A 102 -9.10 -5.62 -13.29
C GLU A 102 -9.79 -6.10 -12.01
N PHE A 103 -9.62 -5.35 -10.92
CA PHE A 103 -10.18 -5.69 -9.61
C PHE A 103 -10.99 -4.54 -8.98
N PRO A 104 -12.12 -4.13 -9.59
CA PRO A 104 -12.98 -3.13 -9.00
C PRO A 104 -13.71 -3.71 -7.79
N PHE A 105 -13.84 -2.92 -6.73
CA PHE A 105 -14.79 -3.20 -5.66
C PHE A 105 -15.80 -2.08 -5.52
N LEU A 106 -16.89 -2.41 -4.86
CA LEU A 106 -17.85 -1.46 -4.32
C LEU A 106 -18.00 -1.79 -2.84
N VAL A 107 -17.52 -0.89 -1.97
CA VAL A 107 -17.74 -1.02 -0.54
C VAL A 107 -19.23 -0.83 -0.28
N LEU A 108 -19.84 -1.82 0.36
CA LEU A 108 -21.25 -1.74 0.76
C LEU A 108 -21.37 -1.14 2.15
N LYS A 109 -20.54 -1.63 3.06
CA LYS A 109 -20.58 -1.25 4.47
C LYS A 109 -19.32 -1.67 5.20
N GLU A 110 -18.84 -0.79 6.07
CA GLU A 110 -17.83 -1.08 7.09
C GLU A 110 -18.50 -0.96 8.46
N TYR A 111 -18.22 -1.92 9.33
CA TYR A 111 -18.72 -2.00 10.69
C TYR A 111 -17.54 -1.93 11.63
N GLU A 112 -17.55 -0.89 12.45
CA GLU A 112 -16.53 -0.65 13.46
C GLU A 112 -16.54 -1.75 14.53
N ALA A 113 -15.38 -1.96 15.16
CA ALA A 113 -15.30 -2.78 16.35
C ALA A 113 -15.94 -2.02 17.53
N ILE A 114 -17.10 -2.49 18.01
CA ILE A 114 -17.79 -1.96 19.19
C ILE A 114 -18.01 -3.11 20.17
N ASP A 115 -17.69 -2.91 21.45
CA ASP A 115 -18.02 -3.81 22.56
C ASP A 115 -17.73 -5.30 22.31
N GLY A 116 -16.51 -5.63 21.85
CA GLY A 116 -16.06 -7.01 21.64
C GLY A 116 -16.48 -7.65 20.31
N GLU A 117 -17.22 -6.94 19.46
CA GLU A 117 -17.46 -7.34 18.07
C GLU A 117 -16.25 -7.00 17.19
N PRO A 118 -15.87 -7.89 16.25
CA PRO A 118 -14.76 -7.64 15.34
C PRO A 118 -15.14 -6.58 14.29
N HIS A 119 -14.15 -5.82 13.83
CA HIS A 119 -14.31 -4.91 12.71
C HIS A 119 -14.61 -5.74 11.45
N LYS A 120 -15.69 -5.42 10.75
CA LYS A 120 -16.17 -6.16 9.56
C LYS A 120 -16.30 -5.24 8.35
N ILE A 121 -15.94 -5.71 7.17
CA ILE A 121 -16.21 -5.00 5.91
C ILE A 121 -16.92 -5.90 4.90
N LEU A 122 -18.00 -5.37 4.33
CA LEU A 122 -18.79 -5.93 3.25
C LEU A 122 -18.51 -5.18 1.96
N PHE A 123 -18.13 -5.91 0.91
CA PHE A 123 -17.90 -5.31 -0.41
C PHE A 123 -18.33 -6.25 -1.53
N HIS A 124 -18.60 -5.67 -2.70
CA HIS A 124 -18.83 -6.41 -3.93
C HIS A 124 -17.57 -6.39 -4.77
N HIS A 125 -17.22 -7.54 -5.34
CA HIS A 125 -16.36 -7.62 -6.51
C HIS A 125 -17.13 -8.36 -7.61
N LYS A 126 -17.27 -7.70 -8.77
CA LYS A 126 -18.16 -8.14 -9.86
C LYS A 126 -19.58 -8.41 -9.34
N ASN A 127 -20.08 -9.64 -9.46
CA ASN A 127 -21.42 -10.05 -9.05
C ASN A 127 -21.44 -10.85 -7.74
N LYS A 128 -20.34 -10.82 -6.97
CA LYS A 128 -20.21 -11.56 -5.72
C LYS A 128 -19.99 -10.60 -4.56
N GLN A 129 -20.66 -10.90 -3.45
CA GLN A 129 -20.43 -10.24 -2.18
C GLN A 129 -19.39 -11.00 -1.38
N TYR A 130 -18.49 -10.25 -0.76
CA TYR A 130 -17.47 -10.74 0.14
C TYR A 130 -17.61 -10.05 1.50
N GLU A 131 -17.26 -10.78 2.55
CA GLU A 131 -17.19 -10.28 3.92
C GLU A 131 -15.80 -10.60 4.45
N PHE A 132 -15.11 -9.57 4.96
CA PHE A 132 -13.87 -9.72 5.69
C PHE A 132 -14.09 -9.34 7.15
N VAL A 133 -13.64 -10.19 8.06
CA VAL A 133 -13.71 -9.99 9.51
C VAL A 133 -12.28 -9.80 10.01
N ALA A 134 -11.94 -8.58 10.38
CA ALA A 134 -10.60 -8.22 10.81
C ALA A 134 -10.30 -8.73 12.21
N LYS A 135 -9.04 -9.09 12.42
CA LYS A 135 -8.43 -9.38 13.72
C LYS A 135 -7.66 -8.14 14.24
N CYS A 136 -8.22 -6.96 14.04
CA CYS A 136 -7.60 -5.71 14.48
C CYS A 136 -7.89 -5.39 15.95
N SER A 137 -6.99 -4.62 16.57
CA SER A 137 -7.20 -4.00 17.88
C SER A 137 -7.16 -2.48 17.72
N GLY A 138 -8.32 -1.83 17.85
CA GLY A 138 -8.43 -0.37 17.72
C GLY A 138 -8.21 0.11 16.29
N ASP A 139 -7.20 0.98 16.13
CA ASP A 139 -6.81 1.67 14.90
C ASP A 139 -5.77 0.92 14.06
N TRP A 140 -5.30 -0.24 14.50
CA TRP A 140 -4.31 -1.02 13.77
C TRP A 140 -4.92 -1.86 12.65
N PHE A 141 -4.43 -1.68 11.43
CA PHE A 141 -4.92 -2.34 10.24
C PHE A 141 -4.57 -3.84 10.20
N ASP A 142 -5.57 -4.70 9.91
CA ASP A 142 -5.33 -6.13 9.71
C ASP A 142 -4.97 -6.43 8.25
N LEU A 143 -3.67 -6.60 8.01
CA LEU A 143 -3.13 -6.88 6.69
C LEU A 143 -3.55 -8.24 6.11
N HIS A 144 -4.16 -9.14 6.89
CA HIS A 144 -4.69 -10.41 6.36
C HIS A 144 -5.78 -10.21 5.29
N ILE A 145 -6.36 -9.01 5.18
CA ILE A 145 -7.24 -8.68 4.06
C ILE A 145 -6.54 -8.83 2.70
N LEU A 146 -5.21 -8.62 2.63
CA LEU A 146 -4.44 -8.88 1.41
C LEU A 146 -4.44 -10.37 1.04
N ASN A 147 -4.26 -11.28 2.02
CA ASN A 147 -4.37 -12.72 1.79
C ASN A 147 -5.77 -13.08 1.27
N PHE A 148 -6.81 -12.51 1.90
CA PHE A 148 -8.20 -12.73 1.53
C PHE A 148 -8.46 -12.32 0.07
N ILE A 149 -7.99 -11.14 -0.33
CA ILE A 149 -8.16 -10.62 -1.69
C ILE A 149 -7.34 -11.41 -2.72
N ASN A 150 -6.08 -11.75 -2.40
CA ASN A 150 -5.24 -12.57 -3.27
C ASN A 150 -5.82 -13.96 -3.50
N ALA A 151 -6.49 -14.55 -2.51
CA ALA A 151 -7.23 -15.81 -2.67
C ALA A 151 -8.41 -15.67 -3.65
N ILE A 152 -9.11 -14.52 -3.65
CA ILE A 152 -10.17 -14.24 -4.63
C ILE A 152 -9.57 -14.18 -6.04
N LEU A 153 -8.47 -13.42 -6.22
CA LEU A 153 -7.77 -13.32 -7.51
C LEU A 153 -7.34 -14.70 -8.04
N GLU A 154 -6.82 -15.55 -7.17
CA GLU A 154 -6.42 -16.91 -7.52
C GLU A 154 -7.60 -17.78 -7.95
N GLN A 155 -8.72 -17.75 -7.22
CA GLN A 155 -9.95 -18.47 -7.60
C GLN A 155 -10.48 -18.02 -8.96
N GLU A 156 -10.32 -16.74 -9.29
CA GLU A 156 -10.72 -16.17 -10.57
C GLU A 156 -9.68 -16.35 -11.69
N LYS A 157 -8.56 -17.03 -11.38
CA LYS A 157 -7.45 -17.28 -12.31
C LYS A 157 -6.86 -16.01 -12.92
N ILE A 158 -6.89 -14.93 -12.15
CA ILE A 158 -6.15 -13.71 -12.47
C ILE A 158 -4.67 -14.02 -12.18
N GLU A 159 -3.77 -13.55 -13.04
CA GLU A 159 -2.32 -13.80 -12.90
C GLU A 159 -1.69 -12.88 -11.85
N LYS A 160 -2.10 -11.60 -11.85
CA LYS A 160 -1.57 -10.58 -10.95
C LYS A 160 -2.03 -10.80 -9.49
N ARG A 161 -1.23 -10.31 -8.55
CA ARG A 161 -1.49 -10.31 -7.10
C ARG A 161 -1.22 -8.93 -6.52
N PHE A 162 -1.79 -8.69 -5.34
CA PHE A 162 -1.36 -7.60 -4.50
C PHE A 162 -0.09 -8.02 -3.75
N PHE A 163 0.99 -7.29 -4.01
CA PHE A 163 2.26 -7.42 -3.32
C PHE A 163 2.43 -6.24 -2.38
N PHE A 164 3.12 -6.43 -1.26
CA PHE A 164 3.37 -5.36 -0.32
C PHE A 164 4.75 -5.43 0.32
N LEU A 165 5.20 -4.29 0.85
CA LEU A 165 6.34 -4.20 1.75
C LEU A 165 5.98 -3.27 2.91
N VAL A 166 6.69 -3.43 4.02
CA VAL A 166 6.60 -2.57 5.19
C VAL A 166 7.77 -1.61 5.15
N SER A 167 7.50 -0.31 5.18
CA SER A 167 8.51 0.72 5.43
C SER A 167 8.70 0.84 6.94
N GLY A 168 9.91 1.17 7.42
CA GLY A 168 10.26 1.12 8.84
C GLY A 168 9.54 2.10 9.78
N CYS A 169 8.49 2.77 9.31
CA CYS A 169 7.60 3.61 10.12
C CYS A 169 6.14 3.23 9.90
N GLN A 170 5.81 1.94 9.96
CA GLN A 170 4.43 1.40 9.93
C GLN A 170 3.68 1.61 8.60
N MET A 171 4.24 2.41 7.69
CA MET A 171 3.75 2.59 6.33
C MET A 171 3.82 1.28 5.56
N ILE A 172 2.71 0.94 4.92
CA ILE A 172 2.57 -0.21 4.03
C ILE A 172 2.53 0.32 2.61
N VAL A 173 3.33 -0.26 1.73
CA VAL A 173 3.31 0.02 0.29
C VAL A 173 2.75 -1.20 -0.42
N VAL A 174 1.77 -1.00 -1.28
CA VAL A 174 1.06 -2.04 -2.03
C VAL A 174 1.19 -1.81 -3.53
N PHE A 175 1.39 -2.91 -4.26
CA PHE A 175 1.49 -2.99 -5.70
C PHE A 175 0.50 -4.02 -6.23
N TYR A 176 0.03 -3.86 -7.47
CA TYR A 176 -0.75 -4.88 -8.17
C TYR A 176 -0.02 -5.29 -9.45
N ASN A 177 0.63 -6.46 -9.43
CA ASN A 177 1.49 -6.89 -10.53
C ASN A 177 1.62 -8.42 -10.61
N THR A 178 2.41 -8.94 -11.55
CA THR A 178 2.69 -10.37 -11.66
C THR A 178 3.81 -10.80 -10.69
N PRO A 179 3.91 -12.08 -10.33
CA PRO A 179 5.03 -12.61 -9.55
C PRO A 179 6.41 -12.30 -10.17
N GLU A 180 6.55 -12.40 -11.49
CA GLU A 180 7.82 -12.13 -12.20
C GLU A 180 8.26 -10.67 -12.06
N TRP A 181 7.29 -9.73 -12.03
CA TRP A 181 7.57 -8.34 -11.75
C TRP A 181 8.05 -8.15 -10.31
N ALA A 182 7.43 -8.86 -9.35
CA ALA A 182 7.82 -8.77 -7.94
C ALA A 182 9.23 -9.33 -7.67
N ASP A 183 9.59 -10.41 -8.37
CA ASP A 183 10.95 -10.96 -8.36
C ASP A 183 11.95 -9.93 -8.94
N THR A 184 11.62 -9.35 -10.10
CA THR A 184 12.47 -8.32 -10.73
C THR A 184 12.63 -7.08 -9.83
N PHE A 185 11.56 -6.64 -9.15
CA PHE A 185 11.62 -5.56 -8.17
C PHE A 185 12.61 -5.89 -7.05
N THR A 186 12.48 -7.08 -6.46
CA THR A 186 13.31 -7.56 -5.36
C THR A 186 14.78 -7.65 -5.77
N GLU A 187 15.06 -8.22 -6.94
CA GLU A 187 16.42 -8.35 -7.48
C GLU A 187 17.10 -6.99 -7.72
N ARG A 188 16.34 -6.02 -8.24
CA ARG A 188 16.90 -4.72 -8.65
C ARG A 188 17.08 -3.73 -7.51
N LEU A 189 16.22 -3.80 -6.49
CA LEU A 189 16.19 -2.84 -5.39
C LEU A 189 16.63 -3.43 -4.06
N GLY A 190 16.67 -4.76 -3.93
CA GLY A 190 17.08 -5.45 -2.70
C GLY A 190 16.00 -5.51 -1.61
N TYR A 191 14.73 -5.21 -1.94
CA TYR A 191 13.62 -5.23 -0.99
C TYR A 191 12.65 -6.37 -1.32
N PRO A 192 12.41 -7.32 -0.39
CA PRO A 192 11.46 -8.39 -0.63
C PRO A 192 10.04 -7.83 -0.69
N LEU A 193 9.26 -8.35 -1.64
CA LEU A 193 7.82 -8.14 -1.71
C LEU A 193 7.08 -9.37 -1.20
N TYR A 194 6.09 -9.16 -0.34
CA TYR A 194 5.25 -10.20 0.23
C TYR A 194 3.90 -10.24 -0.50
N CYS A 195 3.36 -11.44 -0.74
CA CYS A 195 2.00 -11.62 -1.27
C CYS A 195 1.06 -12.36 -0.30
N SER A 196 1.59 -12.77 0.86
CA SER A 196 0.85 -13.38 1.95
C SER A 196 1.43 -12.97 3.30
N ILE A 197 0.61 -13.11 4.34
CA ILE A 197 0.98 -13.00 5.76
C ILE A 197 0.84 -14.38 6.40
N ASP A 198 1.93 -14.84 7.00
CA ASP A 198 2.07 -16.18 7.58
C ASP A 198 2.30 -16.16 9.10
N PHE A 199 2.25 -14.99 9.75
CA PHE A 199 2.58 -14.79 11.17
C PHE A 199 1.36 -14.49 12.06
#